data_AF-A0A1G0KTE9-F1
#
_entry.id   AF-A0A1G0KTE9-F1
#
_cell.length_a   1.000
_cell.length_b   1.000
_cell.length_c   1.000
_cell.angle_alpha   90.00
_cell.angle_beta   90.00
_cell.angle_gamma   90.00
#
_symmetry.space_group_name_H-M   'P 1'
#
loop_
_entity.id
_entity.type
_entity.pdbx_description
1 polymer ?
#
loop_
_entity_poly.entity_id
_entity_poly.type
_entity_poly.pdbx_seq_one_letter_code
_entity_poly.pdbx_strand_id
1 'polypeptide(L)'
;MNQARPNSLLPMGFALIAVALLAVIYYAPIWWVSLTAPNYPAEAFPDGVRIHFHFNGVFNGCKKVEKAEISEKEALDCVHEMDTINHYVGMYPIAAGGVVERALSPFLVSMLGVMVLGFACNRPRLRQGVLTLGFGFIIGWMGLTFYAKDGLKYQSEGYVEALITSMDQAAGEKDQEIEIGGGIVERLRAELAKSGQKQASSEESQSKGNLIQSLRITFDKDQERKGGKAEAWNGSNSQVMLWHYDKSLGRYFNNRAEIDPMVAGMGLAFQIVFFGIIGAMLLLIYGAGKTGSLLYWLLIIVPAALPVFFIIEYAAWLWWYGHSMNAMGAFTVKPFMPTVFGQGKVAQFATHSYPYWGFGMILVLSLVTAALGILRRKELRRGEVE
;
A
#
# COMPACT_ATOMS: atom_id res chain seq x y z
N MET A 1 45.11 -26.41 -16.53
CA MET A 1 44.13 -25.56 -17.24
C MET A 1 43.34 -24.79 -16.20
N ASN A 2 43.56 -23.48 -16.09
CA ASN A 2 42.79 -22.61 -15.19
C ASN A 2 41.37 -22.50 -15.73
N GLN A 3 40.42 -23.21 -15.13
CA GLN A 3 38.99 -22.95 -15.33
C GLN A 3 38.74 -21.48 -14.95
N ALA A 4 38.41 -20.64 -15.93
CA ALA A 4 37.98 -19.29 -15.67
C ALA A 4 36.73 -19.36 -14.80
N ARG A 5 36.86 -19.00 -13.51
CA ARG A 5 35.72 -18.93 -12.60
C ARG A 5 34.68 -18.00 -13.26
N PRO A 6 33.41 -18.39 -13.39
CA PRO A 6 32.39 -17.48 -13.89
C PRO A 6 32.41 -16.23 -13.02
N ASN A 7 32.49 -15.05 -13.64
CA ASN A 7 32.56 -13.76 -12.96
C ASN A 7 31.28 -13.52 -12.14
N SER A 8 31.27 -13.96 -10.88
CA SER A 8 30.14 -13.81 -9.95
C SER A 8 29.79 -12.35 -9.65
N LEU A 9 30.63 -11.41 -10.07
CA LEU A 9 30.44 -9.98 -9.91
C LEU A 9 29.30 -9.43 -10.78
N LEU A 10 29.13 -9.94 -12.01
CA LEU A 10 28.12 -9.41 -12.92
C LEU A 10 26.69 -9.78 -12.47
N PRO A 11 26.34 -11.06 -12.19
CA PRO A 11 25.01 -11.40 -11.67
C PRO A 11 24.69 -10.71 -10.35
N MET A 12 25.69 -10.54 -9.47
CA MET A 12 25.52 -9.82 -8.21
C MET A 12 25.23 -8.33 -8.44
N GLY A 13 25.88 -7.69 -9.41
CA GLY A 13 25.60 -6.30 -9.78
C GLY A 13 24.13 -6.07 -10.19
N PHE A 14 23.60 -6.94 -11.05
CA PHE A 14 22.17 -6.90 -11.44
C PHE A 14 21.25 -7.11 -10.23
N ALA A 15 21.59 -8.04 -9.34
CA ALA A 15 20.82 -8.31 -8.13
C ALA A 15 20.78 -7.10 -7.19
N LEU A 16 21.91 -6.44 -6.97
CA LEU A 16 21.99 -5.23 -6.15
C LEU A 16 21.19 -4.07 -6.75
N ILE A 17 21.24 -3.88 -8.07
CA ILE A 17 20.42 -2.89 -8.77
C ILE A 17 18.92 -3.20 -8.58
N ALA A 18 18.52 -4.46 -8.74
CA ALA A 18 17.13 -4.87 -8.54
C ALA A 18 16.65 -4.66 -7.10
N VAL A 19 17.48 -4.96 -6.09
CA VAL A 19 17.15 -4.69 -4.68
C VAL A 19 17.04 -3.20 -4.40
N ALA A 20 17.95 -2.38 -4.94
CA ALA A 20 17.87 -0.93 -4.82
C ALA A 20 16.59 -0.37 -5.47
N LEU A 21 16.24 -0.85 -6.67
CA LEU A 21 15.00 -0.50 -7.35
C LEU A 21 13.78 -0.87 -6.51
N LEU A 22 13.72 -2.09 -5.94
CA LEU A 22 12.62 -2.51 -5.06
C LEU A 22 12.43 -1.56 -3.87
N ALA A 23 13.53 -1.12 -3.25
CA ALA A 23 13.49 -0.17 -2.14
C ALA A 23 12.92 1.19 -2.56
N VAL A 24 13.32 1.72 -3.73
CA VAL A 24 12.81 3.00 -4.26
C VAL A 24 11.35 2.88 -4.69
N ILE A 25 11.00 1.79 -5.38
CA ILE A 25 9.64 1.51 -5.87
C ILE A 25 8.63 1.50 -4.73
N TYR A 26 9.00 0.98 -3.55
CA TYR A 26 8.10 0.88 -2.40
C TYR A 26 7.47 2.23 -2.00
N TYR A 27 8.23 3.32 -2.13
CA TYR A 27 7.78 4.66 -1.77
C TYR A 27 7.28 5.48 -2.97
N ALA A 28 7.47 4.98 -4.18
CA ALA A 28 7.16 5.74 -5.38
C ALA A 28 5.67 5.66 -5.76
N PRO A 29 5.09 6.75 -6.28
CA PRO A 29 3.76 6.72 -6.89
C PRO A 29 3.76 5.81 -8.13
N ILE A 30 3.03 4.69 -8.06
CA ILE A 30 3.01 3.65 -9.10
C ILE A 30 2.02 4.02 -10.19
N TRP A 31 0.82 4.41 -9.79
CA TRP A 31 -0.30 4.69 -10.68
C TRP A 31 -1.05 5.91 -10.18
N TRP A 32 -1.68 6.65 -11.06
CA TRP A 32 -2.55 7.76 -10.66
C TRP A 32 -3.91 7.64 -11.30
N VAL A 33 -4.92 8.09 -10.56
CA VAL A 33 -6.29 8.24 -11.04
C VAL A 33 -6.72 9.68 -10.80
N SER A 34 -7.46 10.24 -11.73
CA SER A 34 -8.08 11.56 -11.59
C SER A 34 -9.53 11.54 -12.09
N LEU A 35 -10.39 12.28 -11.39
CA LEU A 35 -11.75 12.60 -11.82
C LEU A 35 -11.84 14.08 -12.19
N THR A 36 -12.43 14.36 -13.36
CA THR A 36 -12.77 15.73 -13.76
C THR A 36 -14.27 15.83 -14.00
N ALA A 37 -14.87 16.95 -13.60
CA ALA A 37 -16.28 17.25 -13.80
C ALA A 37 -16.52 18.76 -13.76
N PRO A 38 -17.66 19.26 -14.28
CA PRO A 38 -17.99 20.69 -14.24
C PRO A 38 -17.96 21.29 -12.83
N ASN A 39 -18.29 20.49 -11.81
CA ASN A 39 -18.33 20.90 -10.40
C ASN A 39 -16.93 20.97 -9.76
N TYR A 40 -15.90 20.45 -10.44
CA TYR A 40 -14.50 20.47 -10.01
C TYR A 40 -13.70 21.30 -11.04
N PRO A 41 -13.79 22.65 -10.95
CA PRO A 41 -13.22 23.55 -11.93
C PRO A 41 -11.70 23.44 -11.99
N ALA A 42 -11.12 23.57 -13.18
CA ALA A 42 -9.67 23.48 -13.40
C ALA A 42 -8.90 24.57 -12.64
N GLU A 43 -9.58 25.64 -12.22
CA GLU A 43 -9.01 26.70 -11.42
C GLU A 43 -8.55 26.22 -10.04
N ALA A 44 -9.32 25.33 -9.41
CA ALA A 44 -9.03 24.73 -8.11
C ALA A 44 -8.44 23.31 -8.25
N PHE A 45 -8.89 22.55 -9.24
CA PHE A 45 -8.47 21.18 -9.52
C PHE A 45 -7.83 21.07 -10.91
N PRO A 46 -6.63 21.65 -11.15
CA PRO A 46 -6.01 21.68 -12.48
C PRO A 46 -5.70 20.28 -13.04
N ASP A 47 -5.37 19.34 -12.14
CA ASP A 47 -5.12 17.94 -12.47
C ASP A 47 -6.37 17.06 -12.22
N GLY A 48 -7.55 17.66 -11.95
CA GLY A 48 -8.75 17.01 -11.42
C GLY A 48 -8.60 16.55 -9.97
N VAL A 49 -9.59 15.81 -9.47
CA VAL A 49 -9.52 15.14 -8.15
C VAL A 49 -8.58 13.95 -8.27
N ARG A 50 -7.29 14.20 -8.03
CA ARG A 50 -6.22 13.24 -8.30
C ARG A 50 -5.74 12.52 -7.04
N ILE A 51 -5.56 11.21 -7.17
CA ILE A 51 -4.96 10.35 -6.15
C ILE A 51 -3.80 9.54 -6.72
N HIS A 52 -2.85 9.17 -5.87
CA HIS A 52 -1.70 8.34 -6.21
C HIS A 52 -1.73 7.00 -5.47
N PHE A 53 -1.60 5.90 -6.20
CA PHE A 53 -1.45 4.56 -5.65
C PHE A 53 0.03 4.24 -5.44
N HIS A 54 0.37 3.83 -4.22
CA HIS A 54 1.69 3.36 -3.83
C HIS A 54 1.55 1.97 -3.19
N PHE A 55 2.65 1.24 -3.03
CA PHE A 55 2.62 -0.05 -2.30
C PHE A 55 2.20 0.11 -0.84
N ASN A 56 2.54 1.24 -0.24
CA ASN A 56 2.29 1.53 1.17
C ASN A 56 1.01 2.33 1.44
N GLY A 57 0.23 2.73 0.41
CA GLY A 57 -0.94 3.57 0.66
C GLY A 57 -1.54 4.20 -0.60
N VAL A 58 -2.60 4.98 -0.39
CA VAL A 58 -3.14 5.90 -1.39
C VAL A 58 -3.00 7.30 -0.84
N PHE A 59 -2.40 8.19 -1.64
CA PHE A 59 -1.99 9.51 -1.20
C PHE A 59 -2.61 10.60 -2.07
N ASN A 60 -2.70 11.80 -1.50
CA ASN A 60 -3.21 12.97 -2.17
C ASN A 60 -2.34 13.32 -3.39
N GLY A 61 -2.96 13.49 -4.55
CA GLY A 61 -2.31 13.92 -5.79
C GLY A 61 -2.60 15.38 -6.16
N CYS A 62 -3.40 16.07 -5.38
CA CYS A 62 -3.65 17.49 -5.57
C CYS A 62 -2.52 18.34 -5.01
N LYS A 63 -2.27 19.47 -5.68
CA LYS A 63 -1.17 20.39 -5.37
C LYS A 63 -1.77 21.69 -4.88
N LYS A 64 -1.03 22.37 -4.00
CA LYS A 64 -1.38 23.72 -3.56
C LYS A 64 -1.44 24.66 -4.76
N VAL A 65 -2.54 25.39 -4.90
CA VAL A 65 -2.73 26.40 -5.94
C VAL A 65 -2.62 27.79 -5.31
N GLU A 66 -1.72 28.63 -5.82
CA GLU A 66 -1.60 30.03 -5.40
C GLU A 66 -2.13 30.92 -6.53
N LYS A 67 -3.29 31.58 -6.32
CA LYS A 67 -3.89 32.52 -7.27
C LYS A 67 -4.37 33.80 -6.56
N ALA A 68 -4.50 34.88 -7.32
CA ALA A 68 -4.85 36.21 -6.79
C ALA A 68 -6.22 36.26 -6.08
N GLU A 69 -7.15 35.37 -6.44
CA GLU A 69 -8.52 35.31 -5.90
C GLU A 69 -8.74 34.08 -4.98
N ILE A 70 -7.82 33.11 -4.99
CA ILE A 70 -7.92 31.85 -4.24
C ILE A 70 -6.56 31.61 -3.56
N SER A 71 -6.52 31.84 -2.25
CA SER A 71 -5.36 31.58 -1.40
C SER A 71 -5.65 30.40 -0.49
N GLU A 72 -5.19 29.21 -0.87
CA GLU A 72 -5.25 28.03 -0.02
C GLU A 72 -3.99 27.93 0.85
N LYS A 73 -4.16 27.68 2.15
CA LYS A 73 -3.02 27.54 3.08
C LYS A 73 -2.30 26.21 2.90
N GLU A 74 -3.03 25.16 2.53
CA GLU A 74 -2.55 23.80 2.29
C GLU A 74 -3.22 23.24 1.01
N ALA A 75 -2.71 22.15 0.45
CA ALA A 75 -3.30 21.54 -0.75
C ALA A 75 -4.64 20.87 -0.42
N LEU A 76 -5.61 20.97 -1.33
CA LEU A 76 -6.90 20.27 -1.24
C LEU A 76 -6.71 18.76 -1.07
N ASP A 77 -7.49 18.13 -0.17
CA ASP A 77 -7.45 16.68 0.05
C ASP A 77 -8.29 15.94 -1.00
N CYS A 78 -7.64 15.55 -2.10
CA CYS A 78 -8.32 14.82 -3.17
C CYS A 78 -8.62 13.36 -2.85
N VAL A 79 -8.07 12.80 -1.76
CA VAL A 79 -8.54 11.50 -1.27
C VAL A 79 -9.92 11.66 -0.64
N HIS A 80 -10.11 12.70 0.17
CA HIS A 80 -11.42 13.03 0.75
C HIS A 80 -12.46 13.29 -0.34
N GLU A 81 -12.15 14.14 -1.31
CA GLU A 81 -13.07 14.44 -2.42
C GLU A 81 -13.43 13.19 -3.24
N MET A 82 -12.46 12.32 -3.51
CA MET A 82 -12.71 11.04 -4.18
C MET A 82 -13.65 10.16 -3.36
N ASP A 83 -13.44 10.05 -2.05
CA ASP A 83 -14.29 9.27 -1.15
C ASP A 83 -15.71 9.84 -1.03
N THR A 84 -15.84 11.16 -1.04
CA THR A 84 -17.13 11.86 -1.10
C THR A 84 -17.87 11.51 -2.40
N ILE A 85 -17.20 11.58 -3.56
CA ILE A 85 -17.78 11.17 -4.84
C ILE A 85 -18.18 9.69 -4.83
N ASN A 86 -17.31 8.81 -4.33
CA ASN A 86 -17.57 7.38 -4.21
C ASN A 86 -18.84 7.11 -3.39
N HIS A 87 -18.98 7.78 -2.25
CA HIS A 87 -20.15 7.67 -1.39
C HIS A 87 -21.46 7.98 -2.14
N TYR A 88 -21.50 9.05 -2.94
CA TYR A 88 -22.72 9.41 -3.69
C TYR A 88 -23.21 8.32 -4.64
N VAL A 89 -22.31 7.51 -5.20
CA VAL A 89 -22.63 6.41 -6.12
C VAL A 89 -22.69 5.03 -5.44
N GLY A 90 -22.58 4.99 -4.12
CA GLY A 90 -22.62 3.74 -3.35
C GLY A 90 -21.27 3.03 -3.24
N MET A 91 -20.19 3.55 -3.81
CA MET A 91 -18.85 2.95 -3.67
C MET A 91 -18.30 3.18 -2.25
N TYR A 92 -17.62 2.17 -1.70
CA TYR A 92 -16.92 2.31 -0.42
C TYR A 92 -15.73 3.27 -0.54
N PRO A 93 -15.24 3.84 0.59
CA PRO A 93 -14.01 4.62 0.61
C PRO A 93 -12.82 3.87 0.01
N ILE A 94 -11.88 4.60 -0.57
CA ILE A 94 -10.63 4.08 -1.16
C ILE A 94 -9.81 3.28 -0.14
N ALA A 95 -9.97 3.60 1.14
CA ALA A 95 -9.29 2.86 2.21
C ALA A 95 -9.83 1.43 2.44
N ALA A 96 -11.02 1.08 1.92
CA ALA A 96 -11.59 -0.26 2.01
C ALA A 96 -10.96 -1.27 1.01
N GLY A 97 -10.18 -0.80 0.04
CA GLY A 97 -9.52 -1.63 -0.96
C GLY A 97 -8.09 -1.98 -0.60
N GLY A 98 -7.58 -3.10 -1.09
CA GLY A 98 -6.16 -3.50 -0.94
C GLY A 98 -5.69 -3.58 0.50
N VAL A 99 -6.57 -3.96 1.43
CA VAL A 99 -6.32 -3.89 2.89
C VAL A 99 -5.17 -4.80 3.29
N VAL A 100 -5.21 -6.05 2.83
CA VAL A 100 -4.22 -7.08 3.15
C VAL A 100 -2.92 -6.81 2.41
N GLU A 101 -3.01 -6.41 1.15
CA GLU A 101 -1.88 -6.22 0.26
C GLU A 101 -1.06 -5.00 0.66
N ARG A 102 -1.70 -3.87 0.99
CA ARG A 102 -1.00 -2.70 1.54
C ARG A 102 -0.35 -3.01 2.88
N ALA A 103 -1.04 -3.71 3.77
CA ALA A 103 -0.51 -4.10 5.08
C ALA A 103 0.67 -5.09 4.97
N LEU A 104 0.66 -6.00 4.00
CA LEU A 104 1.72 -6.99 3.78
C LEU A 104 2.81 -6.55 2.80
N SER A 105 2.61 -5.43 2.10
CA SER A 105 3.51 -4.91 1.08
C SER A 105 4.99 -4.80 1.49
N PRO A 106 5.38 -4.29 2.70
CA PRO A 106 6.81 -4.18 3.03
C PRO A 106 7.48 -5.56 3.14
N PHE A 107 6.74 -6.57 3.60
CA PHE A 107 7.23 -7.94 3.72
C PHE A 107 7.32 -8.62 2.35
N LEU A 108 6.32 -8.41 1.48
CA LEU A 108 6.32 -8.93 0.12
C LEU A 108 7.49 -8.35 -0.70
N VAL A 109 7.69 -7.04 -0.66
CA VAL A 109 8.82 -6.37 -1.36
C VAL A 109 10.17 -6.86 -0.80
N SER A 110 10.28 -7.02 0.52
CA SER A 110 11.49 -7.59 1.14
C SER A 110 11.73 -9.04 0.72
N MET A 111 10.67 -9.84 0.63
CA MET A 111 10.72 -11.22 0.14
C MET A 111 11.26 -11.27 -1.29
N LEU A 112 10.77 -10.40 -2.19
CA LEU A 112 11.29 -10.30 -3.56
C LEU A 112 12.79 -9.95 -3.58
N GLY A 113 13.23 -9.05 -2.70
CA GLY A 113 14.65 -8.71 -2.57
C GLY A 113 15.51 -9.92 -2.15
N VAL A 114 15.08 -10.66 -1.13
CA VAL A 114 15.76 -11.89 -0.67
C VAL A 114 15.77 -12.97 -1.77
N MET A 115 14.69 -13.10 -2.53
CA MET A 115 14.61 -14.01 -3.68
C MET A 115 15.65 -13.68 -4.75
N VAL A 116 15.78 -12.40 -5.12
CA VAL A 116 16.76 -11.93 -6.10
C VAL A 116 18.20 -12.18 -5.62
N LEU A 117 18.51 -11.88 -4.35
CA LEU A 117 19.83 -12.14 -3.76
C LEU A 117 20.15 -13.64 -3.69
N GLY A 118 19.16 -14.46 -3.31
CA GLY A 118 19.29 -15.91 -3.32
C GLY A 118 19.53 -16.46 -4.73
N PHE A 119 18.81 -15.97 -5.74
CA PHE A 119 19.00 -16.38 -7.13
C PHE A 119 20.40 -16.06 -7.65
N ALA A 120 20.93 -14.87 -7.32
CA ALA A 120 22.27 -14.43 -7.71
C ALA A 120 23.39 -15.32 -7.13
N CYS A 121 23.13 -16.05 -6.05
CA CYS A 121 24.11 -16.94 -5.43
C CYS A 121 24.29 -18.26 -6.22
N ASN A 122 25.51 -18.51 -6.71
CA ASN A 122 25.84 -19.71 -7.51
C ASN A 122 26.02 -20.96 -6.65
N ARG A 123 26.46 -20.81 -5.39
CA ARG A 123 26.72 -21.94 -4.49
C ARG A 123 25.41 -22.31 -3.76
N PRO A 124 24.89 -23.53 -3.92
CA PRO A 124 23.61 -23.93 -3.31
C PRO A 124 23.56 -23.76 -1.79
N ARG A 125 24.64 -24.11 -1.08
CA ARG A 125 24.71 -23.94 0.38
C ARG A 125 24.65 -22.47 0.82
N LEU A 126 25.34 -21.58 0.11
CA LEU A 126 25.28 -20.13 0.41
C LEU A 126 23.91 -19.56 0.07
N ARG A 127 23.34 -19.95 -1.09
CA ARG A 127 21.98 -19.56 -1.48
C ARG A 127 20.95 -19.97 -0.43
N GLN A 128 20.99 -21.22 0.02
CA GLN A 128 20.09 -21.69 1.09
C GLN A 128 20.32 -20.91 2.38
N GLY A 129 21.58 -20.63 2.76
CA GLY A 129 21.88 -19.78 3.91
C GLY A 129 21.27 -18.38 3.79
N VAL A 130 21.43 -17.70 2.65
CA VAL A 130 20.85 -16.38 2.37
C VAL A 130 19.33 -16.41 2.46
N LEU A 131 18.68 -17.39 1.83
CA LEU A 131 17.21 -17.51 1.84
C LEU A 131 16.69 -17.83 3.24
N THR A 132 17.30 -18.77 3.96
CA THR A 132 16.88 -19.12 5.32
C THR A 132 17.01 -17.95 6.29
N LEU A 133 18.14 -17.22 6.24
CA LEU A 133 18.34 -16.05 7.11
C LEU A 133 17.40 -14.90 6.73
N GLY A 134 17.29 -14.59 5.43
CA GLY A 134 16.44 -13.50 4.93
C GLY A 134 14.96 -13.75 5.18
N PHE A 135 14.44 -14.93 4.82
CA PHE A 135 13.04 -15.27 5.08
C PHE A 135 12.77 -15.48 6.56
N GLY A 136 13.70 -16.07 7.32
CA GLY A 136 13.56 -16.18 8.78
C GLY A 136 13.42 -14.81 9.45
N PHE A 137 14.20 -13.82 9.02
CA PHE A 137 14.05 -12.44 9.46
C PHE A 137 12.68 -11.86 9.08
N ILE A 138 12.24 -12.03 7.83
CA ILE A 138 10.92 -11.52 7.37
C ILE A 138 9.77 -12.17 8.15
N ILE A 139 9.80 -13.49 8.38
CA ILE A 139 8.79 -14.21 9.16
C ILE A 139 8.75 -13.68 10.60
N GLY A 140 9.91 -13.48 11.22
CA GLY A 140 10.00 -12.87 12.56
C GLY A 140 9.44 -11.44 12.59
N TRP A 141 9.80 -10.62 11.61
CA TRP A 141 9.29 -9.24 11.47
C TRP A 141 7.77 -9.21 11.23
N MET A 142 7.24 -10.10 10.38
CA MET A 142 5.79 -10.27 10.17
C MET A 142 5.09 -10.64 11.48
N GLY A 143 5.60 -11.64 12.21
CA GLY A 143 5.04 -12.07 13.48
C GLY A 143 5.01 -10.95 14.52
N LEU A 144 6.11 -10.21 14.66
CA LEU A 144 6.19 -9.05 15.54
C LEU A 144 5.21 -7.94 15.13
N THR A 145 5.07 -7.67 13.83
CA THR A 145 4.22 -6.57 13.34
C THR A 145 2.74 -6.86 13.57
N PHE A 146 2.29 -8.08 13.25
CA PHE A 146 0.86 -8.40 13.26
C PHE A 146 0.34 -8.93 14.60
N TYR A 147 1.19 -9.52 15.44
CA TYR A 147 0.73 -10.21 16.65
C TYR A 147 1.37 -9.73 17.96
N ALA A 148 2.53 -9.05 17.91
CA ALA A 148 3.09 -8.50 19.15
C ALA A 148 2.34 -7.23 19.59
N LYS A 149 2.40 -6.97 20.90
CA LYS A 149 1.95 -5.69 21.48
C LYS A 149 2.77 -4.55 20.88
N ASP A 150 2.09 -3.47 20.51
CA ASP A 150 2.65 -2.30 19.82
C ASP A 150 3.35 -2.66 18.49
N GLY A 151 2.91 -3.74 17.84
CA GLY A 151 3.47 -4.25 16.59
C GLY A 151 3.40 -3.25 15.43
N LEU A 152 2.45 -2.31 15.44
CA LEU A 152 2.30 -1.26 14.42
C LEU A 152 3.58 -0.42 14.23
N LYS A 153 4.42 -0.29 15.26
CA LYS A 153 5.71 0.44 15.15
C LYS A 153 6.67 -0.16 14.11
N TYR A 154 6.49 -1.45 13.78
CA TYR A 154 7.29 -2.15 12.79
C TYR A 154 6.76 -2.02 11.36
N GLN A 155 5.65 -1.29 11.15
CA GLN A 155 5.19 -0.91 9.82
C GLN A 155 5.97 0.28 9.24
N SER A 156 5.82 0.48 7.92
CA SER A 156 6.30 1.67 7.25
C SER A 156 5.51 2.91 7.68
N GLU A 157 6.17 4.07 7.68
CA GLU A 157 5.55 5.34 8.04
C GLU A 157 4.38 5.69 7.11
N GLY A 158 4.58 5.57 5.79
CA GLY A 158 3.51 5.85 4.82
C GLY A 158 2.28 4.95 4.96
N TYR A 159 2.42 3.70 5.44
CA TYR A 159 1.24 2.87 5.75
C TYR A 159 0.45 3.42 6.94
N VAL A 160 1.14 3.82 8.01
CA VAL A 160 0.50 4.43 9.19
C VAL A 160 -0.12 5.78 8.82
N GLU A 161 0.56 6.58 8.01
CA GLU A 161 0.07 7.84 7.46
C GLU A 161 -1.20 7.65 6.63
N ALA A 162 -1.25 6.65 5.75
CA ALA A 162 -2.45 6.35 4.96
C ALA A 162 -3.64 5.92 5.83
N LEU A 163 -3.39 5.15 6.91
CA LEU A 163 -4.43 4.78 7.87
C LEU A 163 -5.00 6.00 8.59
N ILE A 164 -4.14 6.90 9.08
CA ILE A 164 -4.62 8.08 9.81
C ILE A 164 -5.29 9.10 8.88
N THR A 165 -4.72 9.36 7.70
CA THR A 165 -5.25 10.34 6.74
C THR A 165 -6.68 9.96 6.35
N SER A 166 -6.93 8.68 6.09
CA SER A 166 -8.28 8.21 5.84
C SER A 166 -9.18 8.38 7.07
N MET A 167 -8.73 8.14 8.30
CA MET A 167 -9.57 8.31 9.50
C MET A 167 -9.82 9.75 9.90
N ASP A 168 -8.88 10.65 9.64
CA ASP A 168 -8.98 12.06 10.04
C ASP A 168 -10.17 12.76 9.35
N GLN A 169 -10.47 12.32 8.13
CA GLN A 169 -11.64 12.71 7.36
C GLN A 169 -12.98 12.44 8.09
N ALA A 170 -13.03 11.52 9.06
CA ALA A 170 -14.24 11.20 9.82
C ALA A 170 -14.39 12.01 11.14
N ALA A 171 -13.33 12.67 11.61
CA ALA A 171 -13.36 13.43 12.86
C ALA A 171 -13.95 14.85 12.69
N GLY A 172 -14.05 15.33 11.45
CA GLY A 172 -14.59 16.65 11.11
C GLY A 172 -16.12 16.77 11.16
N GLU A 173 -16.88 15.66 11.24
CA GLU A 173 -18.34 15.71 11.08
C GLU A 173 -19.14 16.05 12.35
N LYS A 174 -18.53 16.20 13.54
CA LYS A 174 -19.32 16.40 14.78
C LYS A 174 -18.92 17.50 15.75
N ASP A 175 -17.91 18.32 15.45
CA ASP A 175 -17.65 19.50 16.28
C ASP A 175 -17.33 20.73 15.41
N GLN A 176 -18.35 21.61 15.34
CA GLN A 176 -18.35 23.03 15.03
C GLN A 176 -18.28 23.47 13.56
N GLU A 177 -19.34 24.20 13.15
CA GLU A 177 -19.27 25.24 12.14
C GLU A 177 -18.03 26.12 12.40
N ILE A 178 -17.07 26.14 11.47
CA ILE A 178 -16.28 27.30 11.00
C ILE A 178 -15.27 26.79 9.94
N GLU A 179 -15.21 27.52 8.82
CA GLU A 179 -14.23 27.54 7.73
C GLU A 179 -13.42 26.27 7.37
N ILE A 180 -13.79 25.71 6.22
CA ILE A 180 -13.01 24.88 5.27
C ILE A 180 -11.60 24.49 5.75
N GLY A 181 -11.49 23.24 6.22
CA GLY A 181 -10.27 22.44 6.12
C GLY A 181 -9.40 22.41 7.37
N GLY A 182 -9.69 21.47 8.28
CA GLY A 182 -8.63 20.91 9.10
C GLY A 182 -9.06 19.76 10.02
N GLY A 183 -8.27 18.69 9.97
CA GLY A 183 -8.48 17.47 10.74
C GLY A 183 -7.91 17.53 12.18
N ILE A 184 -7.86 16.39 12.86
CA ILE A 184 -7.20 16.09 14.14
C ILE A 184 -5.79 16.68 14.21
N VAL A 185 -5.08 16.72 13.08
CA VAL A 185 -3.77 17.37 12.98
C VAL A 185 -3.84 18.87 13.34
N GLU A 186 -4.90 19.56 12.93
CA GLU A 186 -5.13 20.97 13.23
C GLU A 186 -5.44 21.18 14.72
N ARG A 187 -6.26 20.31 15.32
CA ARG A 187 -6.56 20.35 16.76
C ARG A 187 -5.31 20.10 17.60
N LEU A 188 -4.46 19.16 17.19
CA LEU A 188 -3.15 18.92 17.83
C LEU A 188 -2.22 20.13 17.72
N ARG A 189 -2.13 20.77 16.55
CA ARG A 189 -1.36 22.01 16.37
C ARG A 189 -1.89 23.16 17.24
N ALA A 190 -3.21 23.31 17.34
CA ALA A 190 -3.85 24.36 18.13
C ALA A 190 -3.66 24.15 19.65
N GLU A 191 -3.70 22.90 20.14
CA GLU A 191 -3.41 22.59 21.55
C GLU A 191 -1.92 22.78 21.88
N LEU A 192 -1.01 22.42 20.97
CA LEU A 192 0.42 22.65 21.13
C LEU A 192 0.75 24.16 21.15
N ALA A 193 0.08 24.96 20.33
CA ALA A 193 0.23 26.43 20.34
C ALA A 193 -0.24 27.07 21.65
N LYS A 194 -1.30 26.53 22.29
CA LYS A 194 -1.77 26.99 23.61
C LYS A 194 -0.81 26.63 24.75
N SER A 195 0.07 25.65 24.56
CA SER A 195 1.04 25.20 25.57
C SER A 195 2.29 26.09 25.70
N GLY A 196 2.39 27.15 24.87
CA GLY A 196 3.42 28.19 25.03
C GLY A 196 4.84 27.77 24.64
N GLN A 197 5.01 26.66 23.92
CA GLN A 197 6.30 26.33 23.31
C GLN A 197 6.55 27.21 22.07
N LYS A 198 7.69 27.90 22.07
CA LYS A 198 8.10 28.79 20.98
C LYS A 198 8.25 28.00 19.67
N GLN A 199 7.58 28.51 18.66
CA GLN A 199 7.58 28.08 17.28
C GLN A 199 9.00 28.14 16.69
N ALA A 200 9.54 26.98 16.31
CA ALA A 200 10.65 26.88 15.38
C ALA A 200 10.07 26.60 13.99
N SER A 201 10.42 27.46 13.04
CA SER A 201 10.09 27.33 11.63
C SER A 201 10.78 26.11 11.01
N SER A 202 10.02 25.09 10.65
CA SER A 202 10.32 24.12 9.58
C SER A 202 9.14 23.16 9.48
N GLU A 203 8.83 22.69 8.26
CA GLU A 203 7.98 21.54 7.97
C GLU A 203 8.20 20.41 9.01
N GLU A 204 7.35 20.33 10.03
CA GLU A 204 7.43 19.29 11.05
C GLU A 204 6.88 18.00 10.43
N SER A 205 7.79 17.18 9.89
CA SER A 205 7.55 15.77 9.58
C SER A 205 6.89 15.13 10.80
N GLN A 206 5.60 14.81 10.71
CA GLN A 206 4.88 14.11 11.77
C GLN A 206 5.57 12.77 11.99
N SER A 207 6.34 12.63 13.08
CA SER A 207 7.05 11.39 13.33
C SER A 207 6.07 10.21 13.39
N LYS A 208 6.43 9.05 12.84
CA LYS A 208 5.62 7.81 12.91
C LYS A 208 5.04 7.51 14.30
N GLY A 209 5.76 7.83 15.38
CA GLY A 209 5.27 7.69 16.75
C GLY A 209 4.03 8.53 17.05
N ASN A 210 4.02 9.78 16.59
CA ASN A 210 2.87 10.69 16.71
C ASN A 210 1.67 10.19 15.91
N LEU A 211 1.90 9.67 14.69
CA LEU A 211 0.83 9.08 13.87
C LEU A 211 0.17 7.88 14.58
N ILE A 212 0.97 6.99 15.17
CA ILE A 212 0.47 5.84 15.94
C ILE A 212 -0.32 6.31 17.16
N GLN A 213 0.15 7.34 17.85
CA GLN A 213 -0.56 7.91 19.00
C GLN A 213 -1.92 8.50 18.58
N SER A 214 -1.99 9.20 17.44
CA SER A 214 -3.25 9.72 16.89
C SER A 214 -4.22 8.58 16.58
N LEU A 215 -3.76 7.48 15.96
CA LEU A 215 -4.58 6.29 15.71
C LEU A 215 -5.11 5.68 17.02
N ARG A 216 -4.26 5.58 18.05
CA ARG A 216 -4.67 5.08 19.36
C ARG A 216 -5.74 5.96 19.99
N ILE A 217 -5.60 7.28 19.96
CA ILE A 217 -6.60 8.21 20.49
C ILE A 217 -7.94 8.02 19.77
N THR A 218 -7.92 7.90 18.45
CA THR A 218 -9.12 7.65 17.64
C THR A 218 -9.75 6.30 17.97
N PHE A 219 -8.93 5.27 18.18
CA PHE A 219 -9.39 3.95 18.62
C PHE A 219 -10.05 4.01 19.99
N ASP A 220 -9.38 4.57 21.00
CA ASP A 220 -9.87 4.64 22.38
C ASP A 220 -11.22 5.39 22.43
N LYS A 221 -11.35 6.51 21.71
CA LYS A 221 -12.63 7.25 21.55
C LYS A 221 -13.73 6.42 20.89
N ASP A 222 -13.41 5.56 19.93
CA ASP A 222 -14.38 4.64 19.32
C ASP A 222 -14.83 3.56 20.30
N GLN A 223 -13.90 3.01 21.09
CA GLN A 223 -14.19 1.96 22.05
C GLN A 223 -15.04 2.48 23.22
N GLU A 224 -14.82 3.72 23.68
CA GLU A 224 -15.67 4.37 24.69
C GLU A 224 -17.15 4.39 24.28
N ARG A 225 -17.43 4.60 22.98
CA ARG A 225 -18.80 4.60 22.44
C ARG A 225 -19.44 3.21 22.41
N LYS A 226 -18.65 2.14 22.46
CA LYS A 226 -19.11 0.74 22.37
C LYS A 226 -19.48 0.10 23.72
N GLY A 227 -19.23 0.78 24.85
CA GLY A 227 -19.62 0.30 26.18
C GLY A 227 -19.05 -1.09 26.49
N GLY A 228 -19.90 -2.05 26.91
CA GLY A 228 -19.48 -3.39 27.34
C GLY A 228 -18.87 -4.31 26.27
N LYS A 229 -18.75 -3.85 25.02
CA LYS A 229 -18.04 -4.56 23.93
C LYS A 229 -16.70 -3.91 23.58
N ALA A 230 -16.21 -2.98 24.40
CA ALA A 230 -14.96 -2.28 24.18
C ALA A 230 -13.76 -3.23 24.21
N GLU A 231 -12.91 -3.12 23.20
CA GLU A 231 -11.62 -3.82 23.14
C GLU A 231 -10.50 -2.92 23.66
N ALA A 232 -9.53 -3.50 24.36
CA ALA A 232 -8.34 -2.75 24.79
C ALA A 232 -7.34 -2.60 23.63
N TRP A 233 -6.72 -1.43 23.52
CA TRP A 233 -5.63 -1.21 22.58
C TRP A 233 -4.44 -2.13 22.90
N ASN A 234 -4.08 -3.00 21.95
CA ASN A 234 -2.86 -3.78 21.98
C ASN A 234 -1.82 -3.26 20.97
N GLY A 235 -2.22 -2.44 20.00
CA GLY A 235 -1.35 -1.81 19.01
C GLY A 235 -0.71 -2.77 18.01
N SER A 236 -1.19 -4.01 17.90
CA SER A 236 -0.79 -4.93 16.85
C SER A 236 -1.36 -4.48 15.51
N ASN A 237 -0.66 -4.74 14.42
CA ASN A 237 -1.16 -4.35 13.10
C ASN A 237 -2.46 -5.07 12.73
N SER A 238 -2.69 -6.30 13.21
CA SER A 238 -3.93 -7.04 12.95
C SER A 238 -5.15 -6.40 13.60
N GLN A 239 -5.02 -5.92 14.86
CA GLN A 239 -6.09 -5.18 15.53
C GLN A 239 -6.41 -3.90 14.77
N VAL A 240 -5.38 -3.10 14.48
CA VAL A 240 -5.56 -1.79 13.86
C VAL A 240 -6.11 -1.92 12.44
N MET A 241 -5.61 -2.87 11.65
CA MET A 241 -6.07 -3.10 10.28
C MET A 241 -7.55 -3.52 10.23
N LEU A 242 -7.99 -4.46 11.07
CA LEU A 242 -9.38 -4.90 11.07
C LEU A 242 -10.33 -3.85 11.62
N TRP A 243 -9.93 -3.15 12.68
CA TRP A 243 -10.68 -2.01 13.20
C TRP A 243 -10.79 -0.89 12.16
N HIS A 244 -9.70 -0.54 11.48
CA HIS A 244 -9.69 0.50 10.46
C HIS A 244 -10.57 0.13 9.26
N TYR A 245 -10.54 -1.14 8.82
CA TYR A 245 -11.41 -1.64 7.76
C TYR A 245 -12.90 -1.54 8.15
N ASP A 246 -13.24 -1.98 9.38
CA ASP A 246 -14.59 -1.83 9.95
C ASP A 246 -15.06 -0.36 9.92
N LYS A 247 -14.21 0.56 10.37
CA LYS A 247 -14.52 2.00 10.37
C LYS A 247 -14.63 2.58 8.97
N SER A 248 -13.80 2.12 8.04
CA SER A 248 -13.82 2.60 6.66
C SER A 248 -15.10 2.16 5.95
N LEU A 249 -15.53 0.91 6.10
CA LEU A 249 -16.79 0.44 5.52
C LEU A 249 -18.00 1.15 6.12
N GLY A 250 -17.99 1.37 7.43
CA GLY A 250 -19.09 2.00 8.17
C GLY A 250 -19.12 3.53 8.13
N ARG A 251 -18.15 4.19 7.47
CA ARG A 251 -18.02 5.65 7.48
C ARG A 251 -19.29 6.33 6.98
N TYR A 252 -19.69 5.97 5.76
CA TYR A 252 -20.86 6.55 5.12
C TYR A 252 -22.07 5.62 5.11
N PHE A 253 -21.84 4.31 5.20
CA PHE A 253 -22.86 3.27 5.08
C PHE A 253 -22.86 2.39 6.33
N ASN A 254 -23.53 2.84 7.40
CA ASN A 254 -23.53 2.07 8.66
C ASN A 254 -24.56 0.92 8.65
N ASN A 255 -24.33 -0.10 7.81
CA ASN A 255 -25.11 -1.33 7.76
C ASN A 255 -24.34 -2.51 8.35
N ARG A 256 -24.56 -2.80 9.64
CA ARG A 256 -23.82 -3.87 10.35
C ARG A 256 -24.07 -5.27 9.79
N ALA A 257 -25.26 -5.55 9.24
CA ALA A 257 -25.58 -6.85 8.66
C ALA A 257 -24.70 -7.19 7.45
N GLU A 258 -24.22 -6.16 6.72
CA GLU A 258 -23.29 -6.31 5.60
C GLU A 258 -21.82 -6.19 6.06
N ILE A 259 -21.53 -5.26 6.96
CA ILE A 259 -20.14 -4.98 7.38
C ILE A 259 -19.55 -6.10 8.22
N ASP A 260 -20.30 -6.63 9.19
CA ASP A 260 -19.80 -7.67 10.11
C ASP A 260 -19.24 -8.90 9.35
N PRO A 261 -19.95 -9.50 8.37
CA PRO A 261 -19.41 -10.61 7.59
C PRO A 261 -18.25 -10.19 6.68
N MET A 262 -18.22 -8.97 6.15
CA MET A 262 -17.08 -8.47 5.37
C MET A 262 -15.80 -8.37 6.22
N VAL A 263 -15.91 -7.86 7.44
CA VAL A 263 -14.78 -7.74 8.37
C VAL A 263 -14.30 -9.12 8.81
N ALA A 264 -15.21 -10.05 9.12
CA ALA A 264 -14.85 -11.44 9.43
C ALA A 264 -14.17 -12.14 8.25
N GLY A 265 -14.69 -11.95 7.04
CA GLY A 265 -14.10 -12.45 5.80
C GLY A 265 -12.70 -11.87 5.55
N MET A 266 -12.52 -10.57 5.80
CA MET A 266 -11.22 -9.90 5.71
C MET A 266 -10.22 -10.46 6.73
N GLY A 267 -10.66 -10.72 7.96
CA GLY A 267 -9.86 -11.38 8.98
C GLY A 267 -9.39 -12.77 8.54
N LEU A 268 -10.29 -13.58 7.98
CA LEU A 268 -9.93 -14.89 7.44
C LEU A 268 -8.97 -14.79 6.24
N ALA A 269 -9.26 -13.90 5.29
CA ALA A 269 -8.43 -13.67 4.11
C ALA A 269 -7.00 -13.26 4.52
N PHE A 270 -6.88 -12.33 5.48
CA PHE A 270 -5.60 -11.95 6.06
C PHE A 270 -4.84 -13.17 6.61
N GLN A 271 -5.49 -14.01 7.41
CA GLN A 271 -4.83 -15.20 7.98
C GLN A 271 -4.35 -16.17 6.90
N ILE A 272 -5.19 -16.44 5.89
CA ILE A 272 -4.85 -17.31 4.76
C ILE A 272 -3.63 -16.77 4.02
N VAL A 273 -3.63 -15.48 3.69
CA VAL A 273 -2.51 -14.84 2.97
C VAL A 273 -1.26 -14.81 3.84
N PHE A 274 -1.37 -14.47 5.13
CA PHE A 274 -0.26 -14.42 6.08
C PHE A 274 0.46 -15.77 6.16
N PHE A 275 -0.27 -16.85 6.44
CA PHE A 275 0.32 -18.19 6.50
C PHE A 275 0.70 -18.74 5.13
N GLY A 276 0.00 -18.34 4.06
CA GLY A 276 0.34 -18.67 2.68
C GLY A 276 1.72 -18.12 2.28
N ILE A 277 2.03 -16.88 2.65
CA ILE A 277 3.34 -16.24 2.43
C ILE A 277 4.44 -17.00 3.20
N ILE A 278 4.19 -17.39 4.45
CA ILE A 278 5.13 -18.22 5.23
C ILE A 278 5.36 -19.57 4.54
N GLY A 279 4.29 -20.25 4.13
CA GLY A 279 4.38 -21.51 3.39
C GLY A 279 5.18 -21.38 2.09
N ALA A 280 4.96 -20.31 1.33
CA ALA A 280 5.71 -20.01 0.11
C ALA A 280 7.20 -19.80 0.39
N MET A 281 7.56 -19.05 1.44
CA MET A 281 8.97 -18.86 1.83
C MET A 281 9.65 -20.19 2.20
N LEU A 282 8.98 -21.05 2.98
CA LEU A 282 9.49 -22.37 3.35
C LEU A 282 9.66 -23.28 2.12
N LEU A 283 8.70 -23.26 1.19
CA LEU A 283 8.78 -24.01 -0.06
C LEU A 283 9.95 -23.54 -0.93
N LEU A 284 10.18 -22.22 -1.02
CA LEU A 284 11.29 -21.66 -1.77
C LEU A 284 12.66 -22.01 -1.16
N ILE A 285 12.79 -22.04 0.18
CA ILE A 285 14.01 -22.52 0.87
C ILE A 285 14.31 -23.97 0.48
N TYR A 286 13.29 -24.82 0.56
CA TYR A 286 13.40 -26.23 0.18
C TYR A 286 13.84 -26.39 -1.28
N GLY A 287 13.14 -25.72 -2.20
CA GLY A 287 13.40 -25.80 -3.63
C GLY A 287 14.75 -25.20 -4.07
N ALA A 288 15.26 -24.23 -3.33
CA ALA A 288 16.53 -23.58 -3.62
C ALA A 288 17.74 -24.49 -3.42
N GLY A 289 17.61 -25.69 -2.86
CA GLY A 289 18.71 -26.66 -2.78
C GLY A 289 19.15 -27.18 -4.15
N LYS A 290 18.21 -27.35 -5.08
CA LYS A 290 18.47 -27.93 -6.41
C LYS A 290 18.48 -26.85 -7.49
N THR A 291 19.68 -26.47 -7.93
CA THR A 291 19.88 -25.52 -9.04
C THR A 291 19.18 -26.04 -10.31
N GLY A 292 18.50 -25.15 -11.03
CA GLY A 292 17.80 -25.49 -12.27
C GLY A 292 16.39 -26.08 -12.10
N SER A 293 15.96 -26.38 -10.86
CA SER A 293 14.58 -26.80 -10.59
C SER A 293 13.56 -25.68 -10.84
N LEU A 294 12.27 -26.04 -10.95
CA LEU A 294 11.18 -25.07 -11.10
C LEU A 294 11.19 -24.05 -9.94
N LEU A 295 11.30 -24.53 -8.70
CA LEU A 295 11.31 -23.69 -7.50
C LEU A 295 12.52 -22.74 -7.46
N TYR A 296 13.66 -23.17 -7.98
CA TYR A 296 14.83 -22.29 -8.15
C TYR A 296 14.53 -21.13 -9.12
N TRP A 297 13.84 -21.41 -10.23
CA TRP A 297 13.47 -20.36 -11.20
C TRP A 297 12.39 -19.41 -10.69
N LEU A 298 11.52 -19.85 -9.78
CA LEU A 298 10.55 -18.94 -9.14
C LEU A 298 11.23 -17.77 -8.42
N LEU A 299 12.46 -17.95 -7.92
CA LEU A 299 13.23 -16.88 -7.27
C LEU A 299 13.48 -15.67 -8.16
N ILE A 300 13.44 -15.83 -9.50
CA ILE A 300 13.62 -14.72 -10.44
C ILE A 300 12.38 -14.44 -11.28
N ILE A 301 11.57 -15.45 -11.58
CA ILE A 301 10.33 -15.29 -12.35
C ILE A 301 9.32 -14.43 -11.59
N VAL A 302 9.17 -14.65 -10.28
CA VAL A 302 8.19 -13.90 -9.47
C VAL A 302 8.55 -12.41 -9.40
N PRO A 303 9.78 -11.98 -9.05
CA PRO A 303 10.19 -10.58 -9.17
C PRO A 303 10.02 -10.00 -10.59
N ALA A 304 10.35 -10.78 -11.63
CA ALA A 304 10.20 -10.33 -13.01
C ALA A 304 8.74 -10.13 -13.43
N ALA A 305 7.80 -10.87 -12.81
CA ALA A 305 6.37 -10.79 -13.06
C ALA A 305 5.64 -9.71 -12.24
N LEU A 306 6.34 -8.95 -11.38
CA LEU A 306 5.77 -7.87 -10.59
C LEU A 306 4.85 -6.88 -11.36
N PRO A 307 5.19 -6.40 -12.59
CA PRO A 307 4.28 -5.52 -13.32
C PRO A 307 2.94 -6.19 -13.65
N VAL A 308 2.94 -7.50 -13.93
CA VAL A 308 1.72 -8.25 -14.25
C VAL A 308 0.89 -8.43 -12.99
N PHE A 309 1.50 -8.81 -11.86
CA PHE A 309 0.79 -8.94 -10.59
C PHE A 309 0.15 -7.63 -10.15
N PHE A 310 0.87 -6.51 -10.30
CA PHE A 310 0.33 -5.19 -9.99
C PHE A 310 -0.93 -4.87 -10.80
N ILE A 311 -0.91 -5.08 -12.13
CA ILE A 311 -2.08 -4.78 -12.98
C ILE A 311 -3.26 -5.69 -12.65
N ILE A 312 -3.02 -6.97 -12.39
CA ILE A 312 -4.08 -7.93 -11.99
C ILE A 312 -4.74 -7.47 -10.69
N GLU A 313 -3.94 -7.18 -9.68
CA GLU A 313 -4.43 -6.76 -8.36
C GLU A 313 -5.17 -5.42 -8.44
N TYR A 314 -4.58 -4.43 -9.11
CA TYR A 314 -5.20 -3.13 -9.33
C TYR A 314 -6.54 -3.24 -10.04
N ALA A 315 -6.62 -4.01 -11.14
CA ALA A 315 -7.86 -4.21 -11.87
C ALA A 315 -8.91 -4.99 -11.05
N ALA A 316 -8.48 -5.98 -10.25
CA ALA A 316 -9.38 -6.75 -9.39
C ALA A 316 -10.03 -5.86 -8.32
N TRP A 317 -9.27 -4.96 -7.69
CA TRP A 317 -9.82 -4.01 -6.72
C TRP A 317 -10.75 -2.99 -7.36
N LEU A 318 -10.40 -2.45 -8.54
CA LEU A 318 -11.32 -1.57 -9.28
C LEU A 318 -12.62 -2.30 -9.62
N TRP A 319 -12.54 -3.54 -10.11
CA TRP A 319 -13.72 -4.35 -10.36
C TRP A 319 -14.56 -4.53 -9.09
N TRP A 320 -13.93 -4.87 -7.97
CA TRP A 320 -14.62 -5.02 -6.69
C TRP A 320 -15.36 -3.74 -6.29
N TYR A 321 -14.72 -2.57 -6.43
CA TYR A 321 -15.34 -1.28 -6.12
C TYR A 321 -16.61 -1.02 -6.94
N GLY A 322 -16.57 -1.27 -8.26
CA GLY A 322 -17.71 -1.02 -9.13
C GLY A 322 -18.78 -2.12 -9.14
N HIS A 323 -18.54 -3.26 -8.48
CA HIS A 323 -19.49 -4.38 -8.37
C HIS A 323 -19.96 -4.64 -6.94
N SER A 324 -19.31 -4.05 -5.94
CA SER A 324 -19.66 -4.16 -4.51
C SER A 324 -20.15 -2.82 -3.97
N MET A 325 -21.06 -2.18 -4.72
CA MET A 325 -21.64 -0.89 -4.34
C MET A 325 -22.80 -1.07 -3.35
N ASN A 326 -22.90 -0.16 -2.39
CA ASN A 326 -23.96 -0.11 -1.40
C ASN A 326 -25.24 0.51 -1.96
N ALA A 327 -26.38 -0.08 -1.63
CA ALA A 327 -27.70 0.40 -2.06
C ALA A 327 -28.11 1.75 -1.43
N MET A 328 -27.44 2.18 -0.35
CA MET A 328 -27.69 3.47 0.31
C MET A 328 -27.00 4.66 -0.38
N GLY A 329 -26.30 4.46 -1.50
CA GLY A 329 -25.78 5.55 -2.31
C GLY A 329 -26.91 6.47 -2.82
N ALA A 330 -26.66 7.79 -2.85
CA ALA A 330 -27.65 8.77 -3.31
C ALA A 330 -28.07 8.56 -4.78
N PHE A 331 -27.15 8.04 -5.60
CA PHE A 331 -27.39 7.69 -7.00
C PHE A 331 -27.12 6.22 -7.23
N THR A 332 -28.12 5.50 -7.74
CA THR A 332 -27.93 4.12 -8.17
C THR A 332 -27.30 4.08 -9.56
N VAL A 333 -26.07 3.59 -9.64
CA VAL A 333 -25.37 3.34 -10.90
C VAL A 333 -25.38 1.83 -11.17
N LYS A 334 -25.49 1.43 -12.45
CA LYS A 334 -25.32 0.02 -12.81
C LYS A 334 -23.89 -0.42 -12.48
N PRO A 335 -23.66 -1.69 -12.09
CA PRO A 335 -22.31 -2.21 -11.91
C PRO A 335 -21.43 -1.91 -13.12
N PHE A 336 -20.22 -1.42 -12.86
CA PHE A 336 -19.27 -1.03 -13.88
C PHE A 336 -17.85 -1.33 -13.42
N MET A 337 -16.88 -1.25 -14.33
CA MET A 337 -15.48 -1.30 -13.96
C MET A 337 -14.91 0.12 -14.05
N PRO A 338 -14.44 0.72 -12.94
CA PRO A 338 -13.67 1.94 -13.00
C PRO A 338 -12.52 1.81 -14.00
N THR A 339 -12.13 2.92 -14.61
CA THR A 339 -11.14 2.92 -15.70
C THR A 339 -9.80 2.41 -15.20
N VAL A 340 -9.40 1.22 -15.68
CA VAL A 340 -8.10 0.62 -15.36
C VAL A 340 -6.96 1.36 -16.07
N PHE A 341 -7.14 1.72 -17.34
CA PHE A 341 -6.14 2.45 -18.12
C PHE A 341 -6.81 3.31 -19.17
N GLY A 342 -6.29 4.53 -19.35
CA GLY A 342 -6.77 5.48 -20.35
C GLY A 342 -7.84 6.43 -19.81
N GLN A 343 -8.81 6.75 -20.66
CA GLN A 343 -9.90 7.66 -20.35
C GLN A 343 -11.22 6.92 -20.32
N GLY A 344 -12.10 7.30 -19.40
CA GLY A 344 -13.46 6.78 -19.33
C GLY A 344 -14.43 7.85 -18.85
N LYS A 345 -15.66 7.43 -18.62
CA LYS A 345 -16.72 8.29 -18.10
C LYS A 345 -17.64 7.51 -17.19
N VAL A 346 -17.92 8.06 -16.02
CA VAL A 346 -18.87 7.52 -15.04
C VAL A 346 -19.80 8.66 -14.66
N ALA A 347 -21.08 8.54 -15.01
CA ALA A 347 -22.04 9.64 -14.91
C ALA A 347 -21.50 10.94 -15.57
N GLN A 348 -21.35 12.03 -14.81
CA GLN A 348 -20.82 13.30 -15.30
C GLN A 348 -19.31 13.45 -15.12
N PHE A 349 -18.63 12.47 -14.52
CA PHE A 349 -17.20 12.49 -14.29
C PHE A 349 -16.46 11.85 -15.46
N ALA A 350 -15.50 12.57 -16.03
CA ALA A 350 -14.47 11.96 -16.86
C ALA A 350 -13.39 11.38 -15.96
N THR A 351 -13.01 10.14 -16.23
CA THR A 351 -12.04 9.36 -15.46
C THR A 351 -10.75 9.26 -16.25
N HIS A 352 -9.62 9.46 -15.58
CA HIS A 352 -8.28 9.34 -16.15
C HIS A 352 -7.46 8.40 -15.28
N SER A 353 -6.82 7.40 -15.90
CA SER A 353 -6.05 6.39 -15.17
C SER A 353 -4.81 5.99 -15.95
N TYR A 354 -3.63 6.25 -15.40
CA TYR A 354 -2.37 6.02 -16.12
C TYR A 354 -1.23 5.61 -15.20
N PRO A 355 -0.25 4.85 -15.74
CA PRO A 355 0.99 4.57 -15.04
C PRO A 355 1.76 5.85 -14.72
N TYR A 356 2.57 5.78 -13.67
CA TYR A 356 3.46 6.84 -13.26
C TYR A 356 4.90 6.35 -13.07
N TRP A 357 5.76 7.16 -12.45
CA TRP A 357 7.18 6.84 -12.29
C TRP A 357 7.43 5.49 -11.60
N GLY A 358 6.65 5.15 -10.57
CA GLY A 358 6.76 3.87 -9.87
C GLY A 358 6.49 2.68 -10.78
N PHE A 359 5.48 2.73 -11.65
CA PHE A 359 5.23 1.64 -12.61
C PHE A 359 6.34 1.54 -13.66
N GLY A 360 6.88 2.67 -14.14
CA GLY A 360 8.07 2.69 -15.00
C GLY A 360 9.27 2.00 -14.35
N MET A 361 9.51 2.25 -13.06
CA MET A 361 10.56 1.57 -12.30
C MET A 361 10.29 0.07 -12.12
N ILE A 362 9.03 -0.35 -11.94
CA ILE A 362 8.65 -1.77 -11.91
C ILE A 362 8.96 -2.46 -13.25
N LEU A 363 8.75 -1.78 -14.38
CA LEU A 363 9.14 -2.30 -15.70
C LEU A 363 10.66 -2.44 -15.83
N VAL A 364 11.43 -1.46 -15.36
CA VAL A 364 12.90 -1.55 -15.33
C VAL A 364 13.36 -2.71 -14.45
N LEU A 365 12.78 -2.88 -13.26
CA LEU A 365 13.05 -4.02 -12.38
C LEU A 365 12.77 -5.36 -13.10
N SER A 366 11.65 -5.47 -13.80
CA SER A 366 11.29 -6.65 -14.59
C SER A 366 12.36 -6.97 -15.64
N LEU A 367 12.85 -5.95 -16.36
CA LEU A 367 13.93 -6.12 -17.35
C LEU A 367 15.27 -6.52 -16.70
N VAL A 368 15.65 -5.90 -15.58
CA VAL A 368 16.88 -6.20 -14.84
C VAL A 368 16.86 -7.64 -14.32
N THR A 369 15.75 -8.06 -13.72
CA THR A 369 15.59 -9.42 -13.19
C THR A 369 15.48 -10.46 -14.31
N ALA A 370 14.81 -10.15 -15.42
CA ALA A 370 14.79 -11.01 -16.61
C ALA A 370 16.19 -11.19 -17.22
N ALA A 371 16.97 -10.11 -17.34
CA ALA A 371 18.36 -10.16 -17.78
C ALA A 371 19.22 -11.03 -16.87
N LEU A 372 19.09 -10.89 -15.54
CA LEU A 372 19.75 -11.77 -14.56
C LEU A 372 19.37 -13.24 -14.76
N GLY A 373 18.09 -13.53 -14.99
CA GLY A 373 17.60 -14.87 -15.31
C GLY A 373 18.22 -15.45 -16.59
N ILE A 374 18.31 -14.66 -17.66
CA ILE A 374 18.92 -15.07 -18.94
C ILE A 374 20.41 -15.33 -18.78
N LEU A 375 21.14 -14.47 -18.06
CA LEU A 375 22.57 -14.65 -17.76
C LEU A 375 22.80 -15.99 -17.06
N ARG A 376 22.01 -16.27 -15.99
CA ARG A 376 22.10 -17.53 -15.26
C ARG A 376 21.78 -18.73 -16.13
N ARG A 377 20.78 -18.64 -17.01
CA ARG A 377 20.44 -19.73 -17.94
C ARG A 377 21.61 -20.05 -18.88
N LYS A 378 22.31 -19.03 -19.38
CA LYS A 378 23.51 -19.21 -20.23
C LYS A 378 24.66 -19.86 -19.46
N GLU A 379 24.89 -19.46 -18.21
CA GLU A 379 25.92 -20.08 -17.35
C GLU A 379 25.64 -21.57 -17.10
N LEU A 380 24.41 -21.93 -16.75
CA LEU A 380 24.03 -23.33 -16.49
C LEU A 380 24.20 -24.20 -17.74
N ARG A 381 23.78 -23.71 -18.92
CA ARG A 381 23.95 -24.44 -20.19
C ARG A 381 25.41 -24.62 -20.60
N ARG A 382 26.28 -23.65 -20.33
CA ARG A 382 27.72 -23.78 -20.62
C ARG A 382 28.36 -24.87 -19.75
N GLY A 383 28.02 -24.91 -18.47
CA GLY A 383 28.51 -25.94 -17.55
C GLY A 383 27.90 -27.33 -17.73
N GLU A 384 26.89 -27.49 -18.59
CA GLU A 384 26.37 -28.81 -19.02
C GLU A 384 27.08 -29.33 -20.29
N VAL A 385 27.74 -28.44 -21.05
CA VAL A 385 28.42 -28.75 -22.32
C VAL A 385 29.93 -28.96 -22.12
N GLU A 386 30.50 -28.43 -21.05
CA GLU A 386 31.85 -28.73 -20.53
C GLU A 386 31.82 -29.91 -19.55
#